data_AF-A0A9Q0FSK2-F1
#
_entry.id   AF-A0A9Q0FSK2-F1
#
_cell.length_a   1.000
_cell.length_b   1.000
_cell.length_c   1.000
_cell.angle_alpha   90.00
_cell.angle_beta   90.00
_cell.angle_gamma   90.00
#
_symmetry.space_group_name_H-M   'P 1'
#
loop_
_entity.id
_entity.type
_entity.pdbx_description
1 polymer ?
#
loop_
_entity_poly.entity_id
_entity_poly.type
_entity_poly.pdbx_seq_one_letter_code
_entity_poly.pdbx_strand_id
1 'polypeptide(L)'
;MQQAIAVKKAILSQGSAAITKMKGSSGAIKSKRKFLWVKLEDSADAKLLGYPQALIRFCYFLVDALREKGAIAKPMLCACLSQEQNKMLIVGVCGKLRQGAVEGNAFGIAFRKAAKEIGAHFFTSRSNLHGLF
;
A
#
# COMPACT_ATOMS: atom_id res chain seq x y z
N MET A 1 -11.29 15.75 13.73
CA MET A 1 -12.23 15.43 12.62
C MET A 1 -11.69 15.86 11.25
N GLN A 2 -11.29 17.12 11.05
CA GLN A 2 -10.84 17.64 9.74
C GLN A 2 -9.69 16.85 9.08
N GLN A 3 -8.68 16.43 9.85
CA GLN A 3 -7.56 15.62 9.34
C GLN A 3 -8.01 14.26 8.77
N ALA A 4 -8.92 13.57 9.46
CA ALA A 4 -9.46 12.29 8.98
C ALA A 4 -10.25 12.46 7.67
N ILE A 5 -10.97 13.57 7.53
CA ILE A 5 -11.68 13.92 6.29
C ILE A 5 -10.68 14.18 5.17
N ALA A 6 -9.62 14.95 5.43
CA ALA A 6 -8.57 15.23 4.44
C ALA A 6 -7.90 13.93 3.95
N VAL A 7 -7.55 13.02 4.86
CA VAL A 7 -6.97 11.71 4.50
C VAL A 7 -7.96 10.88 3.67
N LYS A 8 -9.24 10.82 4.05
CA LYS A 8 -10.26 10.10 3.26
C LYS A 8 -10.40 10.68 1.86
N LYS A 9 -10.43 12.01 1.72
CA LYS A 9 -10.47 12.69 0.42
C LYS A 9 -9.23 12.36 -0.43
N ALA A 10 -8.04 12.37 0.17
CA ALA A 10 -6.81 12.00 -0.52
C ALA A 10 -6.82 10.54 -0.98
N ILE A 11 -7.30 9.61 -0.15
CA ILE A 11 -7.47 8.19 -0.53
C ILE A 11 -8.38 8.05 -1.75
N LEU A 12 -9.55 8.70 -1.72
CA LEU A 12 -10.51 8.64 -2.82
C LEU A 12 -9.94 9.25 -4.10
N SER A 13 -9.35 10.45 -4.01
CA SER A 13 -8.73 11.17 -5.12
C SER A 13 -7.63 10.34 -5.80
N GLN A 14 -6.60 9.97 -5.03
CA GLN A 14 -5.44 9.23 -5.54
C GLN A 14 -5.82 7.81 -5.97
N GLY A 15 -6.71 7.16 -5.23
CA GLY A 15 -7.11 5.78 -5.48
C GLY A 15 -7.91 5.67 -6.78
N SER A 16 -8.87 6.58 -6.97
CA SER A 16 -9.65 6.66 -8.21
C SER A 16 -8.75 6.92 -9.42
N ALA A 17 -7.81 7.85 -9.29
CA ALA A 17 -6.83 8.13 -10.35
C ALA A 17 -5.98 6.89 -10.69
N ALA A 18 -5.49 6.18 -9.67
CA ALA A 18 -4.68 4.98 -9.85
C ALA A 18 -5.46 3.84 -10.54
N ILE A 19 -6.72 3.65 -10.16
CA ILE A 19 -7.60 2.63 -10.73
C ILE A 19 -7.97 2.97 -12.19
N THR A 20 -8.28 4.22 -12.49
CA THR A 20 -8.64 4.66 -13.85
C THR A 20 -7.44 4.52 -14.80
N LYS A 21 -6.24 4.87 -14.34
CA LYS A 21 -4.99 4.72 -15.11
C LYS A 21 -4.52 3.27 -15.23
N MET A 22 -5.20 2.28 -14.66
CA MET A 22 -4.74 0.88 -14.70
C MET A 22 -4.70 0.29 -16.12
N LYS A 23 -5.56 0.77 -17.04
CA LYS A 23 -5.58 0.32 -18.44
C LYS A 23 -4.66 1.21 -19.29
N GLY A 24 -3.47 0.70 -19.64
CA GLY A 24 -2.52 1.36 -20.55
C GLY A 24 -1.06 0.99 -20.26
N SER A 25 -0.15 1.31 -21.20
CA SER A 25 1.31 1.08 -21.09
C SER A 25 1.98 1.88 -19.95
N SER A 26 1.33 2.93 -19.46
CA SER A 26 1.78 3.80 -18.35
C SER A 26 0.96 3.60 -17.07
N GLY A 27 0.46 2.39 -16.82
CA GLY A 27 -0.45 2.13 -15.71
C GLY A 27 0.15 2.40 -14.33
N ALA A 28 -0.62 3.13 -13.49
CA ALA A 28 -0.21 3.48 -12.13
C ALA A 28 -0.10 2.23 -11.23
N ILE A 29 -1.03 1.27 -11.38
CA ILE A 29 -1.00 -0.02 -10.70
C ILE A 29 -0.35 -1.04 -11.63
N LYS A 30 0.79 -1.57 -11.20
CA LYS A 30 1.60 -2.52 -11.97
C LYS A 30 1.43 -3.92 -11.40
N SER A 31 1.11 -4.86 -12.27
CA SER A 31 0.97 -6.27 -11.91
C SER A 31 2.31 -6.99 -12.04
N LYS A 32 2.72 -7.70 -10.99
CA LYS A 32 3.81 -8.69 -11.02
C LYS A 32 3.22 -10.09 -10.80
N ARG A 33 4.06 -11.12 -10.95
CA ARG A 33 3.64 -12.53 -10.81
C ARG A 33 2.98 -12.80 -9.46
N LYS A 34 3.54 -12.27 -8.36
CA LYS A 34 3.10 -12.56 -6.98
C LYS A 34 2.29 -11.45 -6.31
N PHE A 35 2.33 -10.22 -6.81
CA PHE A 35 1.70 -9.06 -6.15
C PHE A 35 1.38 -7.94 -7.16
N LEU A 36 0.52 -7.02 -6.75
CA LEU A 36 0.29 -5.73 -7.41
C LEU A 36 1.07 -4.66 -6.67
N TRP A 37 1.55 -3.64 -7.38
CA TRP A 37 2.18 -2.51 -6.72
C TRP A 37 1.86 -1.17 -7.36
N VAL A 38 1.92 -0.12 -6.53
CA VAL A 38 1.75 1.27 -6.92
C VAL A 38 2.78 2.13 -6.19
N LYS A 39 3.37 3.08 -6.91
CA LYS A 39 4.17 4.16 -6.31
C LYS A 39 3.38 5.45 -6.49
N LEU A 40 3.09 6.13 -5.37
CA LEU A 40 2.49 7.45 -5.40
C LEU A 40 3.55 8.47 -5.78
N GLU A 41 3.24 9.28 -6.77
CA GLU A 41 4.08 10.42 -7.18
C GLU A 41 3.92 11.57 -6.17
N ASP A 42 4.94 12.42 -6.07
CA ASP A 42 4.93 13.54 -5.14
C ASP A 42 3.84 14.54 -5.54
N SER A 43 2.79 14.59 -4.73
CA SER A 43 1.64 15.47 -4.90
C SER A 43 1.15 15.91 -3.53
N ALA A 44 0.42 17.03 -3.48
CA ALA A 44 -0.13 17.56 -2.23
C ALA A 44 -0.96 16.50 -1.47
N ASP A 45 -1.76 15.72 -2.18
CA ASP A 45 -2.55 14.61 -1.62
C ASP A 45 -1.68 13.43 -1.18
N ALA A 46 -0.60 13.12 -1.91
CA ALA A 46 0.30 12.02 -1.56
C ALA A 46 1.01 12.26 -0.21
N LYS A 47 1.25 13.53 0.17
CA LYS A 47 1.79 13.87 1.49
C LYS A 47 0.87 13.42 2.62
N LEU A 48 -0.45 13.52 2.47
CA LEU A 48 -1.40 13.03 3.46
C LEU A 48 -1.40 11.50 3.60
N LEU A 49 -0.88 10.79 2.59
CA LEU A 49 -0.72 9.34 2.57
C LEU A 49 0.68 8.90 3.05
N GLY A 50 1.59 9.82 3.36
CA GLY A 50 2.94 9.57 3.88
C GLY A 50 3.01 9.02 5.32
N TYR A 51 1.87 8.66 5.91
CA TYR A 51 1.77 8.07 7.24
C TYR A 51 1.40 6.58 7.13
N PRO A 52 2.01 5.66 7.92
CA PRO A 52 1.77 4.21 7.80
C PRO A 52 0.29 3.83 7.81
N GLN A 53 -0.49 4.40 8.74
CA GLN A 53 -1.92 4.11 8.88
C GLN A 53 -2.77 4.69 7.72
N ALA A 54 -2.34 5.79 7.11
CA ALA A 54 -3.01 6.34 5.93
C ALA A 54 -2.73 5.47 4.70
N LEU A 55 -1.47 5.07 4.51
CA LEU A 55 -1.05 4.23 3.39
C LEU A 55 -1.65 2.82 3.45
N ILE A 56 -1.78 2.21 4.64
CA ILE A 56 -2.49 0.92 4.82
C ILE A 56 -3.95 1.04 4.35
N ARG A 57 -4.67 2.09 4.77
CA ARG A 57 -6.06 2.33 4.35
C ARG A 57 -6.17 2.54 2.85
N PHE A 58 -5.20 3.25 2.26
CA PHE A 58 -5.10 3.42 0.82
C PHE A 58 -4.91 2.09 0.08
N CYS A 59 -4.01 1.22 0.54
CA CYS A 59 -3.82 -0.09 -0.09
C CYS A 59 -5.08 -0.96 0.01
N TYR A 60 -5.77 -0.97 1.15
CA TYR A 60 -7.04 -1.71 1.28
C TYR A 60 -8.14 -1.15 0.37
N PHE A 61 -8.24 0.17 0.24
CA PHE A 61 -9.15 0.81 -0.70
C PHE A 61 -8.92 0.32 -2.13
N LEU A 62 -7.67 0.28 -2.57
CA LEU A 62 -7.32 -0.23 -3.91
C LEU A 62 -7.61 -1.72 -4.06
N VAL A 63 -7.29 -2.55 -3.06
CA VAL A 63 -7.60 -3.99 -3.09
C VAL A 63 -9.10 -4.23 -3.22
N ASP A 64 -9.91 -3.55 -2.42
CA ASP A 64 -11.37 -3.68 -2.44
C ASP A 64 -11.92 -3.21 -3.80
N ALA A 65 -11.50 -2.04 -4.29
CA ALA A 65 -11.99 -1.51 -5.57
C ALA A 65 -11.55 -2.34 -6.80
N LEU A 66 -10.36 -2.95 -6.77
CA LEU A 66 -9.94 -3.88 -7.83
C LEU A 66 -10.73 -5.18 -7.79
N ARG A 67 -11.03 -5.69 -6.59
CA ARG A 67 -11.87 -6.87 -6.40
C ARG A 67 -13.28 -6.63 -6.94
N GLU A 68 -13.87 -5.48 -6.68
CA GLU A 68 -15.18 -5.08 -7.22
C GLU A 68 -15.19 -5.05 -8.76
N LYS A 69 -14.05 -4.73 -9.38
CA LYS A 69 -13.87 -4.77 -10.84
C LYS A 69 -13.56 -6.16 -11.39
N GLY A 70 -13.65 -7.22 -10.57
CA GLY A 70 -13.39 -8.60 -10.98
C GLY A 70 -11.92 -8.98 -11.09
N ALA A 71 -10.99 -8.17 -10.55
CA ALA A 71 -9.57 -8.52 -10.54
C ALA A 71 -9.28 -9.65 -9.55
N ILE A 72 -8.36 -10.55 -9.93
CA ILE A 72 -7.87 -11.61 -9.04
C ILE A 72 -7.23 -10.97 -7.79
N ALA A 73 -7.65 -11.44 -6.62
CA ALA A 73 -7.09 -11.00 -5.35
C ALA A 73 -5.60 -11.34 -5.28
N LYS A 74 -4.75 -10.31 -5.39
CA LYS A 74 -3.31 -10.39 -5.20
C LYS A 74 -2.91 -9.49 -4.03
N PRO A 75 -1.86 -9.86 -3.26
CA PRO A 75 -1.25 -8.94 -2.30
C PRO A 75 -0.87 -7.62 -2.98
N MET A 76 -1.01 -6.51 -2.26
CA MET A 76 -0.75 -5.18 -2.77
C MET A 76 0.39 -4.50 -2.02
N LEU A 77 1.27 -3.86 -2.76
CA LEU A 77 2.37 -3.04 -2.26
C LEU A 77 2.16 -1.58 -2.68
N CYS A 78 2.13 -0.67 -1.72
CA CYS A 78 2.11 0.76 -1.98
C CYS A 78 3.38 1.41 -1.47
N ALA A 79 3.95 2.34 -2.24
CA ALA A 79 5.10 3.13 -1.84
C ALA A 79 4.82 4.62 -2.02
N CYS A 80 5.24 5.44 -1.06
CA CYS A 80 5.21 6.91 -1.15
C CYS A 80 6.40 7.52 -0.42
N LEU A 81 6.62 8.83 -0.63
CA LEU A 81 7.58 9.57 0.19
C LEU A 81 7.11 9.59 1.64
N SER A 82 8.04 9.33 2.56
CA SER A 82 7.79 9.49 3.99
C SER A 82 7.68 10.96 4.36
N GLN A 83 7.07 11.25 5.51
CA GLN A 83 7.20 12.55 6.16
C GLN A 83 8.65 12.87 6.55
N GLU A 84 9.45 11.82 6.77
CA GLU A 84 10.88 11.97 7.02
C GLU A 84 11.64 12.20 5.72
N GLN A 85 12.53 13.19 5.73
CA GLN A 85 13.34 13.54 4.57
C GLN A 85 14.16 12.33 4.09
N ASN A 86 14.24 12.19 2.76
CA ASN A 86 15.02 11.17 2.08
C ASN A 86 14.67 9.71 2.47
N LYS A 87 13.44 9.47 2.94
CA LYS A 87 12.94 8.12 3.23
C LYS A 87 11.69 7.81 2.42
N MET A 88 11.55 6.54 2.05
CA MET A 88 10.35 6.01 1.41
C MET A 88 9.56 5.20 2.43
N LEU A 89 8.25 5.46 2.51
CA LEU A 89 7.32 4.61 3.22
C LEU A 89 6.80 3.53 2.27
N ILE A 90 6.96 2.26 2.65
CA ILE A 90 6.49 1.11 1.89
C ILE A 90 5.55 0.29 2.77
N VAL A 91 4.36 0.00 2.26
CA VAL A 91 3.36 -0.84 2.93
C VAL A 91 2.97 -1.97 1.99
N GLY A 92 3.00 -3.20 2.50
CA GLY A 92 2.46 -4.38 1.83
C GLY A 92 1.27 -4.93 2.61
N VAL A 93 0.13 -5.13 1.95
CA VAL A 93 -1.06 -5.75 2.52
C VAL A 93 -1.44 -7.00 1.74
N CYS A 94 -1.85 -8.05 2.45
CA CYS A 94 -2.59 -9.15 1.85
C CYS A 94 -4.07 -8.75 1.78
N GLY A 95 -4.82 -9.25 0.79
CA GLY A 95 -6.26 -9.00 0.74
C GLY A 95 -6.93 -9.46 2.04
N LYS A 96 -8.07 -8.84 2.40
CA LYS A 96 -8.76 -9.09 3.68
C LYS A 96 -8.70 -10.56 4.06
N LEU A 97 -8.05 -10.83 5.17
CA LEU A 97 -8.00 -12.15 5.75
C LEU A 97 -9.41 -12.51 6.11
N ARG A 98 -9.89 -13.59 5.49
CA ARG A 98 -11.11 -14.23 5.95
C ARG A 98 -10.86 -14.61 7.41
N GLN A 99 -11.86 -14.41 8.26
CA GLN A 99 -11.81 -14.89 9.63
C GLN A 99 -11.42 -16.39 9.60
N GLY A 100 -10.26 -16.74 10.17
CA GLY A 100 -9.70 -18.10 10.09
C GLY A 100 -8.66 -18.37 8.98
N ALA A 101 -8.17 -17.34 8.27
CA ALA A 101 -7.07 -17.50 7.32
C ALA A 101 -5.75 -17.82 8.06
N VAL A 102 -5.10 -18.92 7.65
CA VAL A 102 -3.85 -19.43 8.26
C VAL A 102 -2.61 -18.70 7.73
N GLU A 103 -2.73 -18.00 6.59
CA GLU A 103 -1.60 -17.35 5.93
C GLU A 103 -1.42 -15.89 6.38
N GLY A 104 -0.41 -15.64 7.20
CA GLY A 104 0.01 -14.28 7.56
C GLY A 104 0.67 -13.50 6.42
N ASN A 105 0.91 -12.21 6.64
CA ASN A 105 1.52 -11.33 5.64
C ASN A 105 3.03 -11.61 5.44
N ALA A 106 3.38 -12.19 4.29
CA ALA A 106 4.76 -12.53 3.92
C ALA A 106 5.66 -11.32 3.56
N PHE A 107 5.10 -10.11 3.37
CA PHE A 107 5.88 -8.94 2.96
C PHE A 107 6.94 -8.55 4.00
N GLY A 108 6.68 -8.73 5.30
CA GLY A 108 7.65 -8.38 6.34
C GLY A 108 8.97 -9.15 6.22
N ILE A 109 8.90 -10.45 5.91
CA ILE A 109 10.08 -11.29 5.67
C ILE A 109 10.74 -10.90 4.34
N ALA A 110 9.94 -10.70 3.28
CA ALA A 110 10.44 -10.35 1.96
C ALA A 110 11.20 -9.00 1.96
N PHE A 111 10.68 -7.97 2.63
CA PHE A 111 11.34 -6.68 2.73
C PHE A 111 12.65 -6.74 3.50
N ARG A 112 12.69 -7.48 4.60
CA ARG A 112 13.93 -7.69 5.37
C ARG A 112 15.00 -8.36 4.52
N LYS A 113 14.62 -9.39 3.77
CA LYS A 113 15.53 -10.10 2.86
C LYS A 113 16.03 -9.17 1.75
N ALA A 114 15.13 -8.49 1.06
CA ALA A 114 15.47 -7.55 -0.02
C ALA A 114 16.39 -6.43 0.47
N ALA A 115 16.11 -5.84 1.64
CA ALA A 115 16.95 -4.80 2.23
C ALA A 115 18.37 -5.30 2.53
N LYS A 116 18.51 -6.53 3.06
CA LYS A 116 19.80 -7.15 3.29
C LYS A 116 20.57 -7.38 1.98
N GLU A 117 19.89 -7.84 0.93
CA GLU A 117 20.50 -8.12 -0.37
C GLU A 117 21.03 -6.86 -1.06
N ILE A 118 20.32 -5.73 -0.94
CA ILE A 118 20.72 -4.47 -1.57
C ILE A 118 21.53 -3.54 -0.66
N GLY A 119 21.83 -3.96 0.58
CA GLY A 119 22.51 -3.12 1.56
C GLY A 119 21.71 -1.90 2.02
N ALA A 120 20.37 -1.92 1.94
CA ALA A 120 19.52 -0.80 2.34
C ALA A 120 19.15 -0.86 3.82
N HIS A 121 19.01 0.32 4.43
CA HIS A 121 18.44 0.45 5.78
C HIS A 121 16.94 0.18 5.78
N PHE A 122 16.50 -0.80 6.57
CA PHE A 122 15.10 -1.17 6.70
C PHE A 122 14.59 -0.96 8.13
N PHE A 123 13.53 -0.18 8.26
CA PHE A 123 12.82 0.06 9.51
C PHE A 123 11.46 -0.63 9.45
N THR A 124 11.16 -1.45 10.45
CA THR A 124 9.83 -2.07 10.59
C THR A 124 9.19 -1.54 11.87
N SER A 125 8.00 -0.96 11.73
CA SER A 125 7.20 -0.60 12.91
C SER A 125 6.70 -1.91 13.54
N ARG A 126 7.23 -2.27 14.72
CA ARG A 126 6.77 -3.43 15.51
C ARG A 126 5.45 -3.15 16.24
N SER A 127 4.84 -1.98 16.05
CA SER A 127 3.64 -1.54 16.76
C SER A 127 2.41 -1.60 15.85
N ASN A 128 1.86 -2.80 15.72
CA ASN A 128 0.42 -3.02 15.66
C ASN A 128 0.14 -4.45 16.12
N LEU A 129 0.17 -4.60 17.44
CA LEU A 129 -0.17 -5.79 18.23
C LEU A 129 -1.68 -5.99 18.37
N HIS A 130 -2.50 -5.34 17.54
CA HIS A 130 -3.94 -5.58 17.52
C HIS A 130 -4.32 -6.27 16.23
N GLY A 131 -4.75 -7.53 16.42
CA GLY A 131 -5.04 -8.52 15.41
C GLY A 131 -5.79 -7.97 14.23
N LEU A 132 -5.24 -8.26 13.06
CA LEU A 132 -5.92 -8.85 11.93
C LEU A 132 -4.76 -9.50 11.17
N PHE A 133 -4.48 -10.74 11.58
CA PHE A 133 -3.65 -11.67 10.82
C PHE A 133 -4.19 -11.78 9.43
#